data_AF-A0A1Q7ZRV6-F1
#
_entry.id   AF-A0A1Q7ZRV6-F1
#
_cell.length_a   1.000
_cell.length_b   1.000
_cell.length_c   1.000
_cell.angle_alpha   90.00
_cell.angle_beta   90.00
_cell.angle_gamma   90.00
#
_symmetry.space_group_name_H-M   'P 1'
#
loop_
_entity.id
_entity.type
_entity.pdbx_description
1 polymer ?
#
loop_
_entity_poly.entity_id
_entity_poly.type
_entity_poly.pdbx_seq_one_letter_code
_entity_poly.pdbx_strand_id
1 'polypeptide(L)'
;MLAFVALERGRQLEAASELALGASIKLFPLALLPVAVFHPRRARFGLLFLGVATALVVLPLLAVPAPELVAQYRSWRAIEASDTLNRGYSLMQYLHMALGTDWPNWPVQLAGTTLLVAPLALGRGGGRWSDAAFRRLVLCSVLVYVVLFNHQSERATFVIAYTGIVVWCVSSASSRLKTAILALTLLVMVVHDVDIVPRWVKSEILIPYRIKGIPCLVAWCAMQVELFATALRSESAGSSLAGTAPEPRGA
;
A
#
# COMPACT_ATOMS: atom_id res chain seq x y z
N MET A 1 4.31 -2.87 7.80
CA MET A 1 3.91 -4.25 8.13
C MET A 1 3.77 -4.47 9.63
N LEU A 2 4.78 -4.12 10.44
CA LEU A 2 4.72 -4.27 11.91
C LEU A 2 3.50 -3.58 12.53
N ALA A 3 3.23 -2.32 12.16
CA ALA A 3 2.03 -1.60 12.59
C ALA A 3 0.72 -2.36 12.28
N PHE A 4 0.61 -2.99 11.11
CA PHE A 4 -0.57 -3.80 10.75
C PHE A 4 -0.68 -5.06 11.62
N VAL A 5 0.42 -5.79 11.81
CA VAL A 5 0.43 -6.98 12.68
C VAL A 5 0.05 -6.61 14.12
N ALA A 6 0.52 -5.48 14.63
CA ALA A 6 0.16 -4.98 15.95
C ALA A 6 -1.34 -4.59 16.02
N LEU A 7 -1.90 -3.96 14.99
CA LEU A 7 -3.34 -3.70 14.87
C LEU A 7 -4.14 -4.99 14.97
N GLU A 8 -3.81 -5.98 14.14
CA GLU A 8 -4.47 -7.30 14.10
C GLU A 8 -4.41 -8.02 15.46
N ARG A 9 -3.29 -7.87 16.19
CA ARG A 9 -3.12 -8.42 17.55
C ARG A 9 -3.78 -7.57 18.64
N GLY A 10 -4.43 -6.47 18.27
CA GLY A 10 -5.09 -5.57 19.20
C GLY A 10 -4.15 -4.73 20.06
N ARG A 11 -2.87 -4.63 19.70
CA ARG A 11 -1.82 -3.91 20.42
C ARG A 11 -1.71 -2.49 19.89
N GLN A 12 -2.65 -1.65 20.33
CA GLN A 12 -2.85 -0.30 19.78
C GLN A 12 -1.66 0.64 19.98
N LEU A 13 -0.96 0.54 21.12
CA LEU A 13 0.23 1.35 21.38
C LEU A 13 1.39 0.96 20.46
N GLU A 14 1.69 -0.34 20.35
CA GLU A 14 2.71 -0.84 19.42
C GLU A 14 2.38 -0.41 17.98
N ALA A 15 1.12 -0.58 17.55
CA ALA A 15 0.69 -0.14 16.23
C ALA A 15 0.89 1.36 16.00
N ALA A 16 0.50 2.19 16.96
CA ALA A 16 0.66 3.64 16.91
C ALA A 16 2.13 4.05 16.84
N SER A 17 2.98 3.43 17.68
CA SER A 17 4.42 3.72 17.71
C SER A 17 5.12 3.32 16.43
N GLU A 18 4.89 2.10 15.93
CA GLU A 18 5.47 1.63 14.66
C GLU A 18 5.03 2.50 13.48
N LEU A 19 3.77 2.93 13.47
CA LEU A 19 3.25 3.80 12.42
C LEU A 19 3.89 5.19 12.48
N ALA A 20 3.96 5.80 13.68
CA ALA A 20 4.50 7.13 13.89
C ALA A 20 6.02 7.17 13.63
N LEU A 21 6.79 6.22 14.17
CA LEU A 21 8.23 6.11 13.93
C LEU A 21 8.54 5.94 12.45
N GLY A 22 7.81 5.05 11.76
CA GLY A 22 7.96 4.89 10.33
C GLY A 22 7.63 6.17 9.56
N ALA A 23 6.56 6.87 9.93
CA ALA A 23 6.14 8.13 9.32
C ALA A 23 7.15 9.27 9.52
N SER A 24 7.89 9.26 10.64
CA SER A 24 8.98 10.21 10.90
C SER A 24 10.19 10.01 9.96
N ILE A 25 10.35 8.83 9.37
CA ILE A 25 11.41 8.53 8.40
C ILE A 25 10.92 8.81 6.97
N LYS A 26 9.78 8.22 6.59
CA LYS A 26 9.10 8.45 5.30
C LYS A 26 7.60 8.42 5.51
N LEU A 27 6.83 9.20 4.77
CA LEU A 27 5.37 9.29 4.95
C LEU A 27 4.58 8.02 4.56
N PHE A 28 5.21 7.04 3.91
CA PHE A 28 4.52 5.83 3.39
C PHE A 28 3.69 5.06 4.42
N PRO A 29 4.13 4.86 5.69
CA PRO A 29 3.36 4.13 6.67
C PRO A 29 1.98 4.76 6.92
N LEU A 30 1.81 6.07 6.76
CA LEU A 30 0.53 6.76 6.93
C LEU A 30 -0.57 6.24 5.99
N ALA A 31 -0.22 5.60 4.88
CA ALA A 31 -1.20 4.95 4.00
C ALA A 31 -1.94 3.78 4.66
N LEU A 32 -1.52 3.34 5.86
CA LEU A 32 -2.24 2.38 6.68
C LEU A 32 -3.38 3.02 7.51
N LEU A 33 -3.42 4.35 7.66
CA LEU A 33 -4.45 5.04 8.44
C LEU A 33 -5.89 4.71 7.99
N PRO A 34 -6.21 4.64 6.67
CA PRO A 34 -7.53 4.19 6.24
C PRO A 34 -7.89 2.83 6.83
N VAL A 35 -6.95 1.87 6.86
CA VAL A 35 -7.17 0.54 7.46
C VAL A 35 -7.44 0.65 8.95
N ALA A 36 -6.66 1.47 9.67
CA ALA A 36 -6.80 1.65 11.12
C ALA A 36 -8.17 2.26 11.52
N VAL A 37 -8.74 3.14 10.68
CA VAL A 37 -10.07 3.74 10.90
C VAL A 37 -11.19 2.70 10.91
N PHE A 38 -11.01 1.58 10.20
CA PHE A 38 -11.99 0.50 10.14
C PHE A 38 -11.75 -0.60 11.19
N HIS A 39 -10.65 -0.55 11.93
CA HIS A 39 -10.30 -1.54 12.95
C HIS A 39 -11.05 -1.30 14.28
N PRO A 40 -11.33 -2.35 15.07
CA PRO A 40 -11.79 -2.20 16.45
C PRO A 40 -10.88 -1.28 17.28
N ARG A 41 -11.47 -0.48 18.18
CA ARG A 41 -10.77 0.48 19.06
C ARG A 41 -10.03 1.63 18.34
N ARG A 42 -10.48 2.00 17.13
CA ARG A 42 -9.96 3.12 16.33
C ARG A 42 -9.75 4.45 17.08
N ALA A 43 -10.64 4.80 18.02
CA ALA A 43 -10.52 6.04 18.79
C ALA A 43 -9.30 5.99 19.73
N ARG A 44 -9.13 4.87 20.45
CA ARG A 44 -7.96 4.64 21.29
C ARG A 44 -6.68 4.61 20.45
N PHE A 45 -6.70 3.93 19.29
CA PHE A 45 -5.58 3.97 18.35
C PHE A 45 -5.22 5.40 17.95
N GLY A 46 -6.21 6.19 17.52
CA GLY A 46 -6.01 7.57 17.07
C GLY A 46 -5.41 8.47 18.15
N LEU A 47 -5.90 8.37 19.39
CA LEU A 47 -5.35 9.11 20.53
C LEU A 47 -3.89 8.71 20.83
N LEU A 48 -3.58 7.42 20.82
CA LEU A 48 -2.22 6.93 21.03
C LEU A 48 -1.28 7.37 19.89
N PHE A 49 -1.74 7.28 18.63
CA PHE A 49 -0.99 7.72 17.47
C PHE A 49 -0.71 9.21 17.53
N LEU A 50 -1.71 10.05 17.84
CA LEU A 50 -1.50 11.49 18.03
C LEU A 50 -0.51 11.76 19.15
N GLY A 51 -0.64 11.10 20.30
CA GLY A 51 0.29 11.26 21.42
C GLY A 51 1.74 10.93 21.04
N VAL A 52 1.98 9.78 20.40
CA VAL A 52 3.32 9.37 19.97
C VAL A 52 3.86 10.26 18.85
N ALA A 53 3.04 10.60 17.85
CA ALA A 53 3.45 11.48 16.77
C ALA A 53 3.81 12.88 17.28
N THR A 54 3.02 13.47 18.18
CA THR A 54 3.33 14.75 18.82
C THR A 54 4.63 14.65 19.63
N ALA A 55 4.83 13.57 20.40
CA ALA A 55 6.08 13.36 21.13
C ALA A 55 7.29 13.31 20.19
N LEU A 56 7.20 12.61 19.05
CA LEU A 56 8.27 12.54 18.05
C LEU A 56 8.53 13.88 17.34
N VAL A 57 7.50 14.68 17.10
CA VAL A 57 7.65 16.04 16.51
C VAL A 57 8.30 17.00 17.49
N VAL A 58 8.02 16.86 18.79
CA VAL A 58 8.60 17.71 19.85
C VAL A 58 10.00 17.25 20.25
N LEU A 59 10.33 15.97 20.09
CA LEU A 59 11.60 15.37 20.53
C LEU A 59 12.87 16.15 20.08
N PRO A 60 12.98 16.65 18.83
CA PRO A 60 14.14 17.43 18.40
C PRO A 60 14.35 18.73 19.17
N LEU A 61 13.29 19.31 19.76
CA LEU A 61 13.37 20.55 20.55
C LEU A 61 14.14 20.37 21.87
N LEU A 62 14.41 19.12 22.28
CA LEU A 62 15.31 18.84 23.40
C LEU A 62 16.78 19.09 23.06
N ALA A 63 17.13 19.10 21.77
CA ALA A 63 18.50 19.26 21.29
C ALA A 63 18.70 20.51 20.42
N VAL A 64 17.66 20.98 19.73
CA VAL A 64 17.73 22.07 18.75
C VAL A 64 16.74 23.19 19.12
N PRO A 65 17.19 24.46 19.22
CA PRO A 65 16.30 25.59 19.43
C PRO A 65 15.20 25.69 18.36
N ALA A 66 13.99 26.09 18.77
CA ALA A 66 12.83 26.14 17.87
C ALA A 66 13.05 26.98 16.59
N PRO A 67 13.71 28.17 16.63
CA PRO A 67 13.96 28.96 15.43
C PRO A 67 14.83 28.25 14.40
N GLU A 68 15.86 27.54 14.85
CA GLU A 68 16.78 26.78 14.00
C GLU A 68 16.06 25.58 13.36
N LEU A 69 15.27 24.86 14.15
CA LEU A 69 14.47 23.75 13.64
C LEU A 69 13.47 24.21 12.57
N VAL A 70 12.80 25.34 12.77
CA VAL A 70 11.90 25.94 11.76
C VAL A 70 12.67 26.33 10.50
N ALA A 71 13.87 26.91 10.64
CA ALA A 71 14.71 27.24 9.50
C ALA A 71 15.10 25.99 8.70
N GLN A 72 15.42 24.88 9.36
CA GLN A 72 15.74 23.62 8.73
C GLN A 72 14.54 23.02 7.97
N TYR A 73 13.34 23.06 8.55
CA TYR A 73 12.12 22.63 7.84
C TYR A 73 11.80 23.50 6.61
N ARG A 74 12.03 24.82 6.69
CA ARG A 74 11.87 25.72 5.53
C ARG A 74 12.86 25.40 4.42
N SER A 75 14.12 25.14 4.78
CA SER A 75 15.17 24.73 3.83
C SER A 75 14.83 23.41 3.15
N TRP A 76 14.42 22.40 3.92
CA TRP A 76 14.00 21.11 3.40
C TRP A 76 12.83 21.24 2.40
N ARG A 77 11.80 22.02 2.75
CA ARG A 77 10.65 22.26 1.88
C ARG A 77 11.02 22.95 0.57
N ALA A 78 12.01 23.85 0.58
CA ALA A 78 12.49 24.51 -0.63
C ALA A 78 13.18 23.52 -1.58
N ILE A 79 13.98 22.59 -1.04
CA ILE A 79 14.61 21.51 -1.82
C ILE A 79 13.54 20.58 -2.40
N GLU A 80 12.58 20.13 -1.58
CA GLU A 80 11.49 19.25 -2.02
C GLU A 80 10.67 19.87 -3.18
N ALA A 81 10.38 21.16 -3.10
CA ALA A 81 9.63 21.87 -4.15
C ALA A 81 10.39 21.87 -5.50
N SER A 82 11.73 21.95 -5.47
CA SER A 82 12.57 21.92 -6.67
C SER A 82 12.69 20.52 -7.30
N ASP A 83 12.46 19.46 -6.53
CA ASP A 83 12.62 18.05 -6.97
C ASP A 83 11.35 17.45 -7.61
N THR A 84 10.28 18.26 -7.73
CA THR A 84 8.98 17.84 -8.28
C THR A 84 8.99 17.48 -9.78
N LEU A 85 10.08 17.79 -10.49
CA LEU A 85 10.22 17.55 -11.93
C LEU A 85 10.60 16.10 -12.28
N ASN A 86 11.07 15.29 -11.32
CA ASN A 86 11.49 13.91 -11.58
C ASN A 86 10.45 12.90 -11.08
N ARG A 87 9.59 12.39 -11.98
CA ARG A 87 8.44 11.51 -11.62
C ARG A 87 8.81 10.04 -11.36
N GLY A 88 10.09 9.75 -11.12
CA GLY A 88 10.58 8.42 -10.70
C GLY A 88 10.06 7.27 -11.56
N TYR A 89 9.59 6.20 -10.91
CA TYR A 89 8.93 5.04 -11.52
C TYR A 89 7.42 5.02 -11.21
N SER A 90 6.82 6.21 -11.08
CA SER A 90 5.42 6.36 -10.66
C SER A 90 4.43 6.08 -11.81
N LEU A 91 3.16 5.85 -11.45
CA LEU A 91 2.07 5.76 -12.43
C LEU A 91 1.97 7.01 -13.31
N MET A 92 2.23 8.18 -12.72
CA MET A 92 2.23 9.46 -13.44
C MET A 92 3.30 9.48 -14.53
N GLN A 93 4.47 8.86 -14.31
CA GLN A 93 5.49 8.73 -15.35
C GLN A 93 5.02 7.82 -16.50
N TYR A 94 4.35 6.71 -16.21
CA TYR A 94 3.81 5.84 -17.27
C TYR A 94 2.72 6.55 -18.09
N LEU A 95 1.83 7.31 -17.44
CA LEU A 95 0.82 8.10 -18.13
C LEU A 95 1.46 9.17 -19.03
N HIS A 96 2.50 9.84 -18.54
CA HIS A 96 3.25 10.80 -19.35
C HIS A 96 3.93 10.14 -20.55
N MET A 97 4.57 8.98 -20.38
CA MET A 97 5.17 8.23 -21.49
C MET A 97 4.15 7.77 -22.53
N ALA A 98 2.93 7.43 -22.10
CA ALA A 98 1.87 6.97 -23.00
C ALA A 98 1.14 8.12 -23.72
N LEU A 99 0.90 9.24 -23.04
CA LEU A 99 0.07 10.35 -23.52
C LEU A 99 0.87 11.58 -23.96
N GLY A 100 2.18 11.61 -23.70
CA GLY A 100 3.07 12.74 -24.04
C GLY A 100 2.73 14.05 -23.33
N THR A 101 1.87 14.04 -22.31
CA THR A 101 1.35 15.27 -21.67
C THR A 101 1.80 15.38 -20.22
N ASP A 102 2.15 16.59 -19.79
CA ASP A 102 2.52 16.90 -18.41
C ASP A 102 1.30 17.30 -17.57
N TRP A 103 0.74 16.33 -16.87
CA TRP A 103 -0.38 16.55 -15.95
C TRP A 103 0.15 16.76 -14.51
N PRO A 104 -0.55 17.56 -13.68
CA PRO A 104 -0.32 17.55 -12.24
C PRO A 104 -0.45 16.14 -11.67
N ASN A 105 0.31 15.80 -10.64
CA ASN A 105 0.27 14.45 -10.04
C ASN A 105 -1.03 14.18 -9.26
N TRP A 106 -1.63 15.23 -8.67
CA TRP A 106 -2.72 15.10 -7.71
C TRP A 106 -3.99 14.41 -8.25
N PRO A 107 -4.44 14.54 -9.51
CA PRO A 107 -5.65 13.86 -9.99
C PRO A 107 -5.45 12.34 -10.02
N VAL A 108 -4.28 11.88 -10.47
CA VAL A 108 -3.93 10.45 -10.54
C VAL A 108 -3.83 9.87 -9.13
N GLN A 109 -3.20 10.61 -8.21
CA GLN A 109 -3.09 10.22 -6.81
C GLN A 109 -4.45 10.20 -6.11
N LEU A 110 -5.33 11.17 -6.38
CA LEU A 110 -6.68 11.21 -5.84
C LEU A 110 -7.51 10.03 -6.36
N ALA A 111 -7.45 9.75 -7.66
CA ALA A 111 -8.12 8.59 -8.25
C ALA A 111 -7.60 7.27 -7.66
N GLY A 112 -6.28 7.12 -7.52
CA GLY A 112 -5.66 5.96 -6.90
C GLY A 112 -6.05 5.78 -5.43
N THR A 113 -6.03 6.87 -4.65
CA THR A 113 -6.47 6.86 -3.24
C THR A 113 -7.93 6.46 -3.14
N THR A 114 -8.78 7.01 -4.01
CA THR A 114 -10.21 6.71 -4.05
C THR A 114 -10.43 5.23 -4.37
N LEU A 115 -9.72 4.69 -5.36
CA LEU A 115 -9.82 3.28 -5.74
C LEU A 115 -9.29 2.36 -4.62
N LEU A 116 -8.24 2.77 -3.91
CA LEU A 116 -7.70 2.05 -2.76
C LEU A 116 -8.70 2.00 -1.61
N VAL A 117 -9.39 3.10 -1.29
CA VAL A 117 -10.26 3.22 -0.11
C VAL A 117 -11.69 2.73 -0.38
N ALA A 118 -12.18 2.81 -1.62
CA ALA A 118 -13.53 2.37 -1.99
C ALA A 118 -13.88 0.93 -1.54
N PRO A 119 -13.06 -0.11 -1.79
CA PRO A 119 -13.40 -1.48 -1.36
C PRO A 119 -13.40 -1.63 0.17
N LEU A 120 -12.65 -0.81 0.90
CA LEU A 120 -12.64 -0.79 2.37
C LEU A 120 -13.99 -0.29 2.91
N ALA A 121 -14.55 0.76 2.30
CA ALA A 121 -15.85 1.29 2.65
C ALA A 121 -16.99 0.31 2.30
N LEU A 122 -16.94 -0.29 1.11
CA LEU A 122 -17.92 -1.29 0.67
C LEU A 122 -17.88 -2.56 1.54
N GLY A 123 -16.68 -3.07 1.83
CA GLY A 123 -16.48 -4.25 2.66
C GLY A 123 -16.91 -4.05 4.12
N ARG A 124 -17.02 -2.80 4.60
CA ARG A 124 -17.61 -2.48 5.91
C ARG A 124 -19.11 -2.74 5.94
N GLY A 125 -19.82 -2.33 4.90
CA GLY A 125 -21.26 -2.59 4.78
C GLY A 125 -21.57 -4.09 4.69
N GLY A 126 -20.73 -4.86 3.99
CA GLY A 126 -20.89 -6.31 3.79
C GLY A 126 -20.22 -7.23 4.83
N GLY A 127 -19.80 -6.71 5.99
CA GLY A 127 -19.21 -7.51 7.07
C GLY A 127 -17.84 -8.14 6.79
N ARG A 128 -17.19 -7.82 5.65
CA ARG A 128 -15.92 -8.42 5.21
C ARG A 128 -14.72 -8.05 6.08
N TRP A 129 -14.85 -7.03 6.94
CA TRP A 129 -13.79 -6.65 7.86
C TRP A 129 -13.49 -7.69 8.94
N SER A 130 -14.37 -8.66 9.17
CA SER A 130 -14.07 -9.82 10.03
C SER A 130 -13.09 -10.79 9.38
N ASP A 131 -13.02 -10.83 8.05
CA ASP A 131 -12.15 -11.73 7.30
C ASP A 131 -10.69 -11.24 7.28
N ALA A 132 -9.81 -12.05 7.87
CA ALA A 132 -8.38 -11.79 7.90
C ALA A 132 -7.74 -11.82 6.50
N ALA A 133 -8.27 -12.62 5.57
CA ALA A 133 -7.77 -12.67 4.19
C ALA A 133 -8.03 -11.34 3.47
N PHE A 134 -9.24 -10.77 3.63
CA PHE A 134 -9.57 -9.45 3.11
C PHE A 134 -8.65 -8.36 3.67
N ARG A 135 -8.44 -8.32 4.99
CA ARG A 135 -7.53 -7.33 5.63
C ARG A 135 -6.08 -7.47 5.14
N ARG A 136 -5.59 -8.70 4.95
CA ARG A 136 -4.25 -8.95 4.38
C ARG A 136 -4.17 -8.49 2.92
N LEU A 137 -5.19 -8.72 2.11
CA LEU A 137 -5.23 -8.26 0.72
C LEU A 137 -5.19 -6.72 0.65
N VAL A 138 -5.91 -6.04 1.53
CA VAL A 138 -5.85 -4.58 1.67
C VAL A 138 -4.42 -4.13 2.01
N LEU A 139 -3.76 -4.77 2.98
CA LEU A 139 -2.35 -4.47 3.30
C LEU A 139 -1.45 -4.61 2.08
N CYS A 140 -1.55 -5.73 1.35
CA CYS A 140 -0.73 -5.96 0.15
C CYS A 140 -0.93 -4.86 -0.88
N SER A 141 -2.19 -4.47 -1.12
CA SER A 141 -2.54 -3.39 -2.03
C SER A 141 -1.99 -2.03 -1.55
N VAL A 142 -2.06 -1.72 -0.25
CA VAL A 142 -1.46 -0.51 0.35
C VAL A 142 0.05 -0.48 0.11
N LEU A 143 0.76 -1.60 0.31
CA LEU A 143 2.22 -1.68 0.11
C LEU A 143 2.63 -1.42 -1.34
N VAL A 144 1.85 -1.90 -2.32
CA VAL A 144 2.11 -1.61 -3.73
C VAL A 144 1.72 -0.16 -4.07
N TYR A 145 0.59 0.31 -3.53
CA TYR A 145 0.06 1.66 -3.74
C TYR A 145 1.07 2.75 -3.35
N VAL A 146 1.66 2.67 -2.16
CA VAL A 146 2.58 3.71 -1.64
C VAL A 146 3.82 3.91 -2.51
N VAL A 147 4.20 2.92 -3.31
CA VAL A 147 5.30 3.02 -4.25
C VAL A 147 4.80 3.50 -5.60
N LEU A 148 3.75 2.86 -6.14
CA LEU A 148 3.24 3.11 -7.49
C LEU A 148 2.67 4.52 -7.67
N PHE A 149 1.98 5.05 -6.66
CA PHE A 149 1.38 6.39 -6.69
C PHE A 149 2.28 7.47 -6.05
N ASN A 150 3.50 7.12 -5.65
CA ASN A 150 4.48 8.09 -5.22
C ASN A 150 5.28 8.62 -6.42
N HIS A 151 5.14 9.91 -6.70
CA HIS A 151 5.88 10.62 -7.75
C HIS A 151 7.41 10.60 -7.54
N GLN A 152 7.87 10.53 -6.29
CA GLN A 152 9.30 10.41 -5.94
C GLN A 152 9.69 8.98 -5.58
N SER A 153 9.13 7.98 -6.27
CA SER A 153 9.48 6.58 -6.01
C SER A 153 10.90 6.26 -6.51
N GLU A 154 11.80 6.05 -5.55
CA GLU A 154 13.19 5.66 -5.80
C GLU A 154 13.33 4.16 -6.07
N ARG A 155 14.44 3.75 -6.69
CA ARG A 155 14.74 2.34 -7.01
C ARG A 155 14.71 1.42 -5.78
N ALA A 156 15.19 1.90 -4.63
CA ALA A 156 15.20 1.14 -3.39
C ALA A 156 13.80 1.00 -2.76
N THR A 157 12.89 1.95 -3.04
CA THR A 157 11.53 1.96 -2.47
C THR A 157 10.69 0.78 -2.95
N PHE A 158 11.03 0.19 -4.11
CA PHE A 158 10.33 -0.98 -4.69
C PHE A 158 10.34 -2.23 -3.81
N VAL A 159 11.28 -2.35 -2.86
CA VAL A 159 11.27 -3.46 -1.89
C VAL A 159 9.93 -3.53 -1.14
N ILE A 160 9.27 -2.39 -0.89
CA ILE A 160 7.98 -2.31 -0.21
C ILE A 160 6.89 -2.95 -1.08
N ALA A 161 6.79 -2.55 -2.35
CA ALA A 161 5.79 -3.07 -3.28
C ALA A 161 6.00 -4.56 -3.59
N TYR A 162 7.25 -4.97 -3.82
CA TYR A 162 7.58 -6.37 -4.09
C TYR A 162 7.26 -7.26 -2.88
N THR A 163 7.50 -6.78 -1.66
CA THR A 163 7.05 -7.48 -0.45
C THR A 163 5.53 -7.66 -0.45
N GLY A 164 4.76 -6.62 -0.80
CA GLY A 164 3.31 -6.72 -0.94
C GLY A 164 2.86 -7.75 -1.98
N ILE A 165 3.53 -7.80 -3.14
CA ILE A 165 3.25 -8.77 -4.21
C ILE A 165 3.52 -10.20 -3.75
N VAL A 166 4.69 -10.45 -3.15
CA VAL A 166 5.07 -11.79 -2.67
C VAL A 166 4.10 -12.27 -1.60
N VAL A 167 3.78 -11.43 -0.61
CA VAL A 167 2.81 -11.78 0.44
C VAL A 167 1.44 -12.09 -0.15
N TRP A 168 0.96 -11.31 -1.12
CA TRP A 168 -0.32 -11.58 -1.79
C TRP A 168 -0.31 -12.92 -2.55
N CYS A 169 0.71 -13.18 -3.35
CA CYS A 169 0.81 -14.41 -4.15
C CYS A 169 0.95 -15.67 -3.28
N VAL A 170 1.66 -15.60 -2.16
CA VAL A 170 1.88 -16.74 -1.26
C VAL A 170 0.71 -16.99 -0.31
N SER A 171 0.01 -15.94 0.12
CA SER A 171 -1.06 -16.06 1.13
C SER A 171 -2.46 -16.32 0.58
N SER A 172 -2.61 -16.42 -0.74
CA SER A 172 -3.90 -16.64 -1.41
C SER A 172 -3.84 -17.83 -2.35
N ALA A 173 -5.02 -18.31 -2.79
CA ALA A 173 -5.08 -19.44 -3.72
C ALA A 173 -4.27 -19.16 -4.99
N SER A 174 -3.46 -20.13 -5.40
CA SER A 174 -2.62 -20.03 -6.59
C SER A 174 -3.49 -19.86 -7.83
N SER A 175 -3.11 -18.92 -8.69
CA SER A 175 -3.72 -18.72 -10.00
C SER A 175 -2.63 -18.51 -11.03
N ARG A 176 -2.89 -18.87 -12.29
CA ARG A 176 -1.94 -18.65 -13.39
C ARG A 176 -1.50 -17.19 -13.47
N LEU A 177 -2.42 -16.26 -13.22
CA LEU A 177 -2.15 -14.82 -13.18
C LEU A 177 -1.18 -14.44 -12.04
N LYS A 178 -1.43 -14.92 -10.81
CA LYS A 178 -0.55 -14.65 -9.66
C LYS A 178 0.85 -15.23 -9.86
N THR A 179 0.94 -16.45 -10.38
CA THR A 179 2.21 -17.09 -10.70
C THR A 179 2.96 -16.30 -11.77
N ALA A 180 2.28 -15.83 -12.82
CA ALA A 180 2.89 -15.00 -13.85
C ALA A 180 3.38 -13.66 -13.29
N ILE A 181 2.58 -12.98 -12.46
CA ILE A 181 2.97 -11.73 -11.80
C ILE A 181 4.17 -11.92 -10.88
N LEU A 182 4.19 -13.01 -10.10
CA LEU A 182 5.31 -13.34 -9.21
C LEU A 182 6.57 -13.62 -10.02
N ALA A 183 6.48 -14.45 -11.06
CA ALA A 183 7.61 -14.75 -11.95
C ALA A 183 8.14 -13.48 -12.63
N LEU A 184 7.25 -12.61 -13.12
CA LEU A 184 7.62 -11.31 -13.68
C LEU A 184 8.31 -10.41 -12.65
N THR A 185 7.80 -10.36 -11.41
CA THR A 185 8.39 -9.58 -10.32
C THR A 185 9.80 -10.06 -10.00
N LEU A 186 9.99 -11.37 -9.86
CA LEU A 186 11.31 -11.97 -9.60
C LEU A 186 12.28 -11.74 -10.76
N LEU A 187 11.82 -11.93 -12.00
CA LEU A 187 12.62 -11.67 -13.20
C LEU A 187 13.09 -10.21 -13.23
N VAL A 188 12.18 -9.26 -13.07
CA VAL A 188 12.49 -7.82 -13.09
C VAL A 188 13.44 -7.46 -11.93
N MET A 189 13.23 -8.02 -10.75
CA MET A 189 14.14 -7.81 -9.60
C MET A 189 15.56 -8.29 -9.93
N VAL A 190 15.72 -9.50 -10.46
CA VAL A 190 17.03 -10.04 -10.83
C VAL A 190 17.68 -9.19 -11.93
N VAL A 191 16.93 -8.91 -13.00
CA VAL A 191 17.46 -8.21 -14.17
C VAL A 191 17.86 -6.76 -13.84
N HIS A 192 17.12 -6.10 -12.95
CA HIS A 192 17.37 -4.72 -12.60
C HIS A 192 18.46 -4.56 -11.52
N ASP A 193 18.42 -5.39 -10.47
CA ASP A 193 19.19 -5.17 -9.25
C ASP A 193 20.45 -6.04 -9.12
N VAL A 194 20.60 -7.11 -9.91
CA VAL A 194 21.81 -7.96 -9.88
C VAL A 194 22.88 -7.41 -10.83
N ASP A 195 24.13 -7.38 -10.40
CA ASP A 195 25.26 -6.81 -11.15
C ASP A 195 25.68 -7.62 -12.38
N ILE A 196 25.17 -8.85 -12.52
CA ILE A 196 25.44 -9.70 -13.69
C ILE A 196 24.89 -9.11 -14.99
N VAL A 197 23.87 -8.25 -14.91
CA VAL A 197 23.28 -7.63 -16.10
C VAL A 197 24.14 -6.46 -16.58
N PRO A 198 24.53 -6.45 -17.88
CA PRO A 198 25.38 -5.39 -18.42
C PRO A 198 24.83 -3.99 -18.19
N ARG A 199 25.73 -3.03 -17.90
CA ARG A 199 25.36 -1.64 -17.58
C ARG A 199 24.55 -0.97 -18.69
N TRP A 200 24.87 -1.25 -19.96
CA TRP A 200 24.14 -0.69 -21.12
C TRP A 200 22.66 -1.11 -21.13
N VAL A 201 22.35 -2.37 -20.79
CA VAL A 201 20.96 -2.85 -20.67
C VAL A 201 20.22 -2.04 -19.62
N LYS A 202 20.87 -1.77 -18.49
CA LYS A 202 20.28 -0.97 -17.41
C LYS A 202 20.06 0.47 -17.86
N SER A 203 21.08 1.13 -18.40
CA SER A 203 21.05 2.56 -18.75
C SER A 203 20.18 2.90 -19.95
N GLU A 204 20.09 2.01 -20.95
CA GLU A 204 19.40 2.28 -22.21
C GLU A 204 18.00 1.64 -22.26
N ILE A 205 17.77 0.56 -21.49
CA ILE A 205 16.51 -0.18 -21.53
C ILE A 205 15.79 -0.11 -20.19
N LEU A 206 16.36 -0.67 -19.12
CA LEU A 206 15.59 -0.88 -17.88
C LEU A 206 15.18 0.43 -17.19
N ILE A 207 16.11 1.39 -17.12
CA ILE A 207 15.91 2.68 -16.45
C ILE A 207 15.02 3.60 -17.31
N PRO A 208 15.28 3.81 -18.61
CA PRO A 208 14.46 4.70 -19.44
C PRO A 208 13.02 4.23 -19.58
N TYR A 209 12.78 2.92 -19.75
CA TYR A 209 11.42 2.36 -19.84
C TYR A 209 10.78 2.05 -18.49
N ARG A 210 11.45 2.42 -17.38
CA ARG A 210 10.95 2.25 -16.01
C ARG A 210 10.46 0.82 -15.72
N ILE A 211 11.15 -0.22 -16.22
CA ILE A 211 10.63 -1.60 -16.20
C ILE A 211 10.30 -2.10 -14.78
N LYS A 212 11.00 -1.58 -13.77
CA LYS A 212 10.82 -1.93 -12.34
C LYS A 212 9.38 -1.77 -11.83
N GLY A 213 8.62 -0.81 -12.35
CA GLY A 213 7.24 -0.54 -11.93
C GLY A 213 6.16 -1.35 -12.64
N ILE A 214 6.47 -2.02 -13.75
CA ILE A 214 5.50 -2.81 -14.52
C ILE A 214 4.88 -3.94 -13.67
N PRO A 215 5.65 -4.76 -12.93
CA PRO A 215 5.06 -5.78 -12.07
C PRO A 215 4.14 -5.18 -11.00
N CYS A 216 4.49 -4.00 -10.47
CA CYS A 216 3.70 -3.29 -9.46
C CYS A 216 2.36 -2.83 -10.02
N LEU A 217 2.36 -2.25 -11.23
CA LEU A 217 1.14 -1.81 -11.89
C LEU A 217 0.17 -2.98 -12.14
N VAL A 218 0.67 -4.06 -12.75
CA VAL A 218 -0.15 -5.25 -13.05
C VAL A 218 -0.67 -5.90 -11.77
N ALA A 219 0.19 -6.05 -10.75
CA ALA A 219 -0.21 -6.62 -9.48
C ALA A 219 -1.26 -5.76 -8.77
N TRP A 220 -1.08 -4.44 -8.74
CA TRP A 220 -2.02 -3.54 -8.08
C TRP A 220 -3.39 -3.60 -8.73
N CYS A 221 -3.48 -3.56 -10.07
CA CYS A 221 -4.74 -3.72 -10.79
C CYS A 221 -5.43 -5.06 -10.44
N ALA A 222 -4.67 -6.16 -10.42
CA ALA A 222 -5.22 -7.47 -10.04
C ALA A 222 -5.72 -7.49 -8.59
N MET A 223 -4.96 -6.92 -7.64
CA MET A 223 -5.37 -6.79 -6.24
C MET A 223 -6.62 -5.93 -6.09
N GLN A 224 -6.76 -4.83 -6.85
CA GLN A 224 -7.97 -4.00 -6.82
C GLN A 224 -9.18 -4.79 -7.31
N VAL A 225 -9.07 -5.51 -8.43
CA VAL A 225 -10.17 -6.37 -8.92
C VAL A 225 -10.58 -7.39 -7.87
N GLU A 226 -9.62 -8.07 -7.21
CA GLU A 226 -9.92 -9.00 -6.12
C GLU A 226 -10.60 -8.30 -4.93
N LEU A 227 -10.12 -7.13 -4.52
CA LEU A 227 -10.69 -6.36 -3.42
C LEU A 227 -12.14 -5.97 -3.66
N PHE A 228 -12.44 -5.41 -4.84
CA PHE A 228 -13.81 -5.04 -5.21
C PHE A 228 -14.71 -6.26 -5.31
N ALA A 229 -14.24 -7.34 -5.95
CA ALA A 229 -14.99 -8.58 -6.07
C ALA A 229 -15.28 -9.23 -4.70
N THR A 230 -14.37 -9.15 -3.74
CA THR A 230 -14.61 -9.63 -2.37
C THR A 230 -15.51 -8.69 -1.58
N ALA A 231 -15.34 -7.37 -1.72
CA ALA A 231 -16.12 -6.37 -0.99
C ALA A 231 -17.61 -6.36 -1.38
N LEU A 232 -17.94 -6.65 -2.65
CA LEU A 232 -19.30 -6.65 -3.18
C LEU A 232 -20.07 -7.96 -2.94
N ARG A 233 -19.39 -9.05 -2.54
CA ARG A 233 -20.07 -10.32 -2.21
C ARG A 233 -20.78 -10.19 -0.87
N SER A 234 -22.11 -10.11 -0.89
CA SER A 234 -22.96 -10.17 0.30
C SER A 234 -23.04 -11.59 0.87
N GLU A 235 -23.44 -11.74 2.14
CA GLU A 235 -23.61 -13.00 2.87
C GLU A 235 -24.71 -13.95 2.31
N SER A 236 -25.22 -13.73 1.10
CA SER A 236 -26.39 -14.45 0.57
C SER A 236 -26.18 -15.94 0.27
N ALA A 237 -25.00 -16.51 0.53
CA ALA A 237 -24.72 -17.93 0.34
C ALA A 237 -24.97 -18.81 1.58
N GLY A 238 -25.37 -18.23 2.72
CA GLY A 238 -25.60 -18.98 3.96
C GLY A 238 -27.04 -19.49 4.18
N SER A 239 -28.00 -19.13 3.33
CA SER A 239 -29.43 -19.38 3.58
C SER A 239 -30.08 -20.48 2.72
N SER A 240 -29.36 -21.13 1.79
CA SER A 240 -29.96 -22.07 0.83
C SER A 240 -29.80 -23.56 1.15
N LEU A 241 -29.28 -23.94 2.32
CA LEU A 241 -29.04 -25.36 2.68
C LEU A 241 -29.67 -25.83 4.00
N ALA A 242 -30.51 -25.02 4.65
CA ALA A 242 -31.25 -25.42 5.85
C ALA A 242 -32.75 -25.54 5.55
N GLY A 243 -33.17 -26.64 4.92
CA GLY A 243 -34.60 -26.91 4.78
C GLY A 243 -34.99 -27.91 3.72
N THR A 244 -34.55 -29.17 3.83
CA THR A 244 -35.28 -30.36 3.36
C THR A 244 -34.60 -31.63 3.90
N ALA A 245 -34.76 -31.90 5.20
CA ALA A 245 -34.67 -33.28 5.69
C ALA A 245 -36.10 -33.83 5.76
N PRO A 246 -36.44 -34.93 5.04
CA PRO A 246 -37.76 -35.53 5.17
C PRO A 246 -37.86 -36.29 6.49
N GLU A 247 -38.93 -36.02 7.25
CA GLU A 247 -39.31 -36.82 8.42
C GLU A 247 -39.51 -38.29 8.02
N PRO A 248 -38.88 -39.26 8.72
CA PRO A 248 -39.27 -40.64 8.59
C PRO A 248 -40.60 -40.86 9.31
N ARG A 249 -41.65 -41.16 8.54
CA ARG A 249 -42.91 -41.68 9.09
C ARG A 249 -42.64 -43.06 9.70
N GLY A 250 -42.62 -43.11 11.03
CA GLY A 250 -42.61 -44.34 11.81
C GLY A 250 -43.96 -45.06 11.74
N ALA A 251 -43.88 -46.39 11.74
CA ALA A 251 -44.96 -47.36 11.79
C ALA A 251 -45.68 -47.39 13.14
#